data_AF-A0A2V5LDF2-F1
#
_entry.id   AF-A0A2V5LDF2-F1
#
_cell.length_a   1.000
_cell.length_b   1.000
_cell.length_c   1.000
_cell.angle_alpha   90.00
_cell.angle_beta   90.00
_cell.angle_gamma   90.00
#
_symmetry.space_group_name_H-M   'P 1'
#
loop_
_entity.id
_entity.type
_entity.pdbx_description
1 polymer ?
#
loop_
_entity_poly.entity_id
_entity_poly.type
_entity_poly.pdbx_seq_one_letter_code
_entity_poly.pdbx_strand_id
1 'polypeptide(L)'
;MPKTTYVLSDVHGHLPCLLAALEMIDLASNPGASLFLLGDNIDRGAQSTEVLCTLKDVAHRWPNQVLALRGNDDVDFLDWMSGDDDDVFWLLQDLEFVTIGSCLMTEQMPRARGD
;
A
#
# COMPACT_ATOMS: atom_id res chain seq x y z
N MET A 1 -13.59 -6.89 -27.97
CA MET A 1 -12.36 -7.47 -27.39
C MET A 1 -12.73 -8.12 -26.06
N PRO A 2 -12.14 -9.26 -25.67
CA PRO A 2 -12.39 -9.84 -24.34
C PRO A 2 -11.97 -8.85 -23.25
N LYS A 3 -12.76 -8.75 -22.19
CA LYS A 3 -12.49 -7.89 -21.04
C LYS A 3 -11.55 -8.63 -20.08
N THR A 4 -10.28 -8.21 -20.00
CA THR A 4 -9.31 -8.78 -19.05
C THR A 4 -9.47 -8.08 -17.70
N THR A 5 -9.49 -8.85 -16.61
CA THR A 5 -9.54 -8.31 -15.26
C THR A 5 -8.35 -8.83 -14.47
N TYR A 6 -7.54 -7.90 -13.97
CA TYR A 6 -6.43 -8.15 -13.06
C TYR A 6 -6.87 -7.80 -11.64
N VAL A 7 -6.42 -8.59 -10.68
CA VAL A 7 -6.74 -8.41 -9.26
C VAL A 7 -5.46 -8.61 -8.47
N LEU A 8 -5.15 -7.68 -7.56
CA LEU A 8 -3.98 -7.69 -6.70
C LEU A 8 -4.40 -7.25 -5.30
N SER A 9 -3.86 -7.90 -4.27
CA SER A 9 -4.24 -7.71 -2.87
C SER A 9 -3.03 -7.98 -1.97
N ASP A 10 -3.09 -7.52 -0.72
CA ASP A 10 -2.21 -7.95 0.39
C ASP A 10 -0.72 -7.76 0.05
N VAL A 11 -0.36 -6.56 -0.43
CA VAL A 11 1.04 -6.24 -0.75
C VAL A 11 1.88 -6.16 0.51
N HIS A 12 1.28 -5.65 1.60
CA HIS A 12 1.91 -5.60 2.91
C HIS A 12 3.35 -5.06 2.89
N GLY A 13 3.58 -3.90 2.26
CA GLY A 13 4.90 -3.28 2.22
C GLY A 13 6.00 -4.02 1.44
N HIS A 14 5.67 -5.04 0.63
CA HIS A 14 6.63 -5.82 -0.16
C HIS A 14 6.80 -5.27 -1.58
N LEU A 15 7.52 -4.14 -1.71
CA LEU A 15 7.73 -3.47 -3.00
C LEU A 15 8.25 -4.37 -4.13
N PRO A 16 9.27 -5.24 -3.94
CA PRO A 16 9.78 -6.08 -5.03
C PRO A 16 8.71 -7.03 -5.60
N CYS A 17 7.83 -7.55 -4.74
CA CYS A 17 6.71 -8.39 -5.14
C CYS A 17 5.67 -7.59 -5.93
N LEU A 18 5.35 -6.37 -5.48
CA LEU A 18 4.46 -5.46 -6.21
C LEU A 18 4.98 -5.16 -7.62
N LEU A 19 6.26 -4.80 -7.74
CA LEU A 19 6.87 -4.47 -9.03
C LEU A 19 6.81 -5.66 -10.00
N ALA A 20 7.17 -6.86 -9.53
CA ALA A 20 7.08 -8.08 -10.32
C ALA A 20 5.62 -8.40 -10.75
N ALA A 21 4.64 -8.12 -9.89
CA ALA A 21 3.23 -8.29 -10.22
C ALA A 21 2.76 -7.29 -11.28
N LEU A 22 3.17 -6.02 -11.18
CA LEU A 22 2.84 -4.97 -12.13
C LEU A 22 3.41 -5.23 -13.53
N GLU A 23 4.58 -5.86 -13.64
CA GLU A 23 5.16 -6.27 -14.93
C GLU A 23 4.28 -7.25 -15.73
N MET A 24 3.41 -8.01 -15.06
CA MET A 24 2.49 -8.96 -15.70
C MET A 24 1.19 -8.31 -16.20
N ILE A 25 0.95 -7.03 -15.88
CA ILE A 25 -0.31 -6.34 -16.15
C ILE A 25 -0.16 -5.46 -17.39
N ASP A 26 -0.91 -5.78 -18.45
CA ASP A 26 -0.92 -5.00 -19.69
C ASP A 26 -2.20 -4.15 -19.80
N LEU A 27 -2.17 -2.97 -19.18
CA LEU A 27 -3.25 -1.97 -19.32
C LEU A 27 -3.10 -1.12 -20.59
N ALA A 28 -1.85 -0.91 -21.03
CA ALA A 28 -1.55 0.04 -22.10
C ALA A 28 -2.00 -0.44 -23.48
N SER A 29 -1.79 -1.73 -23.77
CA SER A 29 -2.16 -2.31 -25.06
C SER A 29 -3.61 -2.82 -25.07
N ASN A 30 -4.28 -2.82 -23.92
CA ASN A 30 -5.65 -3.32 -23.75
C ASN A 30 -6.55 -2.30 -23.05
N PRO A 31 -7.17 -1.36 -23.78
CA PRO A 31 -8.07 -0.35 -23.21
C PRO A 31 -9.31 -0.92 -22.50
N GLY A 32 -9.65 -2.19 -22.75
CA GLY A 32 -10.74 -2.88 -22.07
C GLY A 32 -10.33 -3.57 -20.77
N ALA A 33 -9.04 -3.62 -20.45
CA ALA A 33 -8.54 -4.24 -19.23
C ALA A 33 -8.80 -3.37 -18.00
N SER A 34 -9.04 -4.01 -16.85
CA SER A 34 -9.17 -3.35 -15.55
C SER A 34 -8.26 -3.99 -14.52
N LEU A 35 -7.74 -3.19 -13.59
CA LEU A 35 -6.96 -3.62 -12.42
C LEU A 35 -7.70 -3.20 -11.15
N PHE A 36 -7.93 -4.18 -10.28
CA PHE A 36 -8.47 -3.97 -8.94
C PHE A 36 -7.37 -4.21 -7.91
N LEU A 37 -7.07 -3.18 -7.10
CA LEU A 37 -6.21 -3.28 -5.92
C LEU A 37 -7.14 -3.41 -4.72
N LEU A 38 -7.08 -4.52 -4.00
CA LEU A 38 -8.10 -4.88 -3.01
C LEU A 38 -7.82 -4.39 -1.58
N GLY A 39 -6.64 -3.79 -1.34
CA GLY A 39 -6.28 -3.26 -0.02
C GLY A 39 -5.11 -4.00 0.61
N ASP A 40 -4.86 -3.68 1.89
CA ASP A 40 -3.79 -4.22 2.73
C ASP A 40 -2.42 -4.05 2.08
N ASN A 41 -2.13 -2.79 1.75
CA ASN A 41 -0.94 -2.43 0.98
C ASN A 41 0.26 -2.13 1.89
N ILE A 42 -0.01 -1.86 3.15
CA ILE A 42 0.96 -1.52 4.20
C ILE A 42 1.01 -2.63 5.26
N ASP A 43 1.81 -2.40 6.30
CA ASP A 43 2.15 -3.37 7.35
C ASP A 43 3.25 -4.36 6.91
N ARG A 44 3.86 -5.08 7.88
CA ARG A 44 4.80 -6.22 7.75
C ARG A 44 6.07 -6.00 6.94
N GLY A 45 5.99 -5.53 5.70
CA GLY A 45 7.11 -5.19 4.84
C GLY A 45 7.65 -3.79 5.12
N ALA A 46 8.97 -3.64 4.98
CA ALA A 46 9.69 -2.42 5.31
C ALA A 46 9.50 -1.26 4.30
N GLN A 47 8.72 -1.46 3.24
CA GLN A 47 8.61 -0.51 2.12
C GLN A 47 7.15 -0.06 1.89
N SER A 48 6.39 0.12 2.97
CA SER A 48 4.99 0.51 2.92
C SER A 48 4.79 1.87 2.22
N THR A 49 5.64 2.87 2.49
CA THR A 49 5.60 4.16 1.78
C THR A 49 5.81 4.02 0.28
N GLU A 50 6.82 3.26 -0.14
CA GLU A 50 7.14 3.06 -1.57
C GLU A 50 6.03 2.29 -2.29
N VAL A 51 5.41 1.31 -1.62
CA VAL A 51 4.22 0.61 -2.11
C VAL A 51 3.08 1.60 -2.35
N LEU A 52 2.72 2.42 -1.36
CA LEU A 52 1.63 3.40 -1.49
C LEU A 52 1.90 4.41 -2.61
N CYS A 53 3.12 4.92 -2.72
CA CYS A 53 3.53 5.82 -3.79
C CYS A 53 3.40 5.16 -5.17
N THR A 54 3.85 3.91 -5.30
CA THR A 54 3.78 3.15 -6.55
C THR A 54 2.33 2.92 -6.98
N LEU A 55 1.48 2.47 -6.07
CA LEU A 55 0.06 2.22 -6.36
C LEU A 55 -0.69 3.51 -6.72
N LYS A 56 -0.39 4.61 -6.03
CA LYS A 56 -0.93 5.94 -6.35
C LYS A 56 -0.55 6.38 -7.75
N ASP A 57 0.72 6.20 -8.15
CA ASP A 57 1.18 6.57 -9.49
C ASP A 57 0.52 5.70 -10.58
N VAL A 58 0.34 4.40 -10.33
CA VAL A 58 -0.39 3.50 -11.24
C VAL A 58 -1.86 3.93 -11.38
N ALA A 59 -2.54 4.23 -10.28
CA ALA A 59 -3.93 4.68 -10.29
C ALA A 59 -4.09 6.03 -11.01
N HIS A 60 -3.18 6.97 -10.79
CA HIS A 60 -3.16 8.25 -11.51
C HIS A 60 -2.84 8.11 -13.00
N ARG A 61 -2.00 7.14 -13.36
CA ARG A 61 -1.66 6.88 -14.76
C ARG A 61 -2.84 6.30 -15.54
N TRP A 62 -3.70 5.51 -14.88
CA TRP A 62 -4.79 4.76 -15.51
C TRP A 62 -6.14 4.96 -14.78
N PRO A 63 -6.66 6.20 -14.66
CA PRO A 63 -7.79 6.52 -13.78
C PRO A 63 -9.12 5.87 -14.16
N ASN A 64 -9.25 5.38 -15.39
CA ASN A 64 -10.45 4.69 -15.89
C ASN A 64 -10.32 3.16 -15.90
N GLN A 65 -9.14 2.63 -15.61
CA GLN A 65 -8.84 1.19 -15.66
C GLN A 65 -8.44 0.64 -14.30
N VAL A 66 -7.99 1.49 -13.36
CA VAL A 66 -7.53 1.09 -12.03
C VAL A 66 -8.52 1.55 -10.97
N LEU A 67 -8.94 0.62 -10.11
CA LEU A 67 -9.68 0.91 -8.88
C LEU A 67 -8.86 0.43 -7.68
N ALA A 68 -8.58 1.33 -6.74
CA ALA A 68 -7.93 1.01 -5.49
C ALA A 68 -8.96 1.03 -4.34
N LEU A 69 -9.05 -0.08 -3.63
CA LEU A 69 -9.84 -0.22 -2.41
C LEU A 69 -8.92 -0.05 -1.18
N ARG A 70 -9.53 0.24 -0.03
CA ARG A 70 -8.87 0.20 1.27
C ARG A 70 -9.14 -1.15 1.92
N GLY A 71 -8.10 -1.81 2.39
CA GLY A 71 -8.19 -2.98 3.25
C GLY A 71 -8.33 -2.57 4.72
N ASN A 72 -8.42 -3.55 5.63
CA ASN A 72 -8.52 -3.27 7.06
C ASN A 72 -7.25 -2.62 7.59
N ASP A 73 -6.06 -3.10 7.17
CA ASP A 73 -4.80 -2.58 7.70
C ASP A 73 -4.58 -1.13 7.23
N ASP A 74 -5.06 -0.79 6.02
CA ASP A 74 -5.06 0.58 5.51
C ASP A 74 -6.01 1.49 6.31
N VAL A 75 -7.17 0.98 6.74
CA VAL A 75 -8.15 1.74 7.52
C VAL A 75 -7.63 1.98 8.93
N ASP A 76 -7.18 0.94 9.61
CA ASP A 76 -6.68 1.02 10.98
C ASP A 76 -5.49 1.99 11.08
N PHE A 77 -4.59 1.99 10.08
CA PHE A 77 -3.50 2.97 10.02
C PHE A 77 -3.99 4.41 9.87
N LEU A 78 -4.99 4.64 9.02
CA LEU A 78 -5.54 5.98 8.80
C LEU A 78 -6.25 6.50 10.05
N ASP A 79 -7.01 5.65 10.72
CA ASP A 79 -7.76 5.99 11.94
C ASP A 79 -6.77 6.27 13.10
N TRP A 80 -5.70 5.48 13.22
CA TRP A 80 -4.59 5.78 14.14
C TRP A 80 -3.91 7.11 13.81
N MET A 81 -3.63 7.38 12.53
CA MET A 81 -2.92 8.59 12.10
C MET A 81 -3.77 9.86 12.28
N SER A 82 -5.09 9.79 12.12
CA SER A 82 -6.00 10.92 12.35
C SER A 82 -6.25 11.20 13.83
N GLY A 83 -5.90 10.26 14.71
CA GLY A 83 -6.25 10.30 16.13
C GLY A 83 -7.74 10.06 16.39
N ASP A 84 -8.44 9.46 15.42
CA ASP A 84 -9.84 9.05 15.56
C ASP A 84 -9.95 7.70 16.30
N ASP A 85 -8.83 6.97 16.42
CA ASP A 85 -8.71 5.76 17.23
C ASP A 85 -7.72 5.95 18.39
N ASP A 86 -8.22 5.75 19.61
CA ASP A 86 -7.40 5.67 20.84
C ASP A 86 -6.82 4.25 21.02
N ASP A 87 -7.21 3.29 20.18
CA ASP A 87 -6.70 1.93 20.21
C ASP A 87 -5.25 1.87 19.66
N VAL A 88 -4.34 1.52 20.57
CA VAL A 88 -2.93 1.29 20.25
C VAL A 88 -2.69 -0.08 19.62
N PHE A 89 -3.72 -0.90 19.44
CA PHE A 89 -3.60 -2.27 18.94
C PHE A 89 -2.92 -2.34 17.57
N TRP A 90 -3.28 -1.44 16.65
CA TRP A 90 -2.60 -1.37 15.35
C TRP A 90 -1.11 -1.05 15.51
N LEU A 91 -0.78 -0.04 16.34
CA LEU A 91 0.61 0.32 16.63
C LEU A 91 1.41 -0.83 17.25
N LEU A 92 0.78 -1.65 18.09
CA LEU A 92 1.40 -2.84 18.68
C LEU A 92 1.70 -3.93 17.64
N GLN A 93 1.00 -3.95 16.50
CA GLN A 93 1.26 -4.86 15.40
C GLN A 93 2.33 -4.36 14.44
N ASP A 94 2.69 -3.07 14.47
CA ASP A 94 3.81 -2.51 13.72
C ASP A 94 5.16 -2.88 14.36
N LEU A 95 5.45 -4.18 14.34
CA LEU A 95 6.67 -4.75 14.91
C LEU A 95 7.90 -4.06 14.33
N GLU A 96 8.84 -3.68 15.22
CA GLU A 96 10.07 -2.97 14.86
C GLU A 96 9.84 -1.62 14.14
N PHE A 97 8.61 -1.09 14.16
CA PHE A 97 8.20 0.09 13.41
C PHE A 97 8.46 -0.03 11.91
N VAL A 98 8.25 -1.20 11.31
CA VAL A 98 8.52 -1.40 9.86
C VAL A 98 7.65 -0.51 8.98
N THR A 99 6.41 -0.25 9.40
CA THR A 99 5.40 0.50 8.64
C THR A 99 5.58 1.99 8.90
N ILE A 100 5.43 2.43 10.14
CA ILE A 100 5.62 3.83 10.54
C ILE A 100 7.04 4.27 10.16
N GLY A 101 8.01 3.39 10.35
CA GLY A 101 9.38 3.67 10.02
C GLY A 101 9.61 3.96 8.55
N SER A 102 8.91 3.26 7.64
CA SER A 102 8.97 3.58 6.21
C SER A 102 8.42 4.98 5.90
N CYS A 103 7.57 5.56 6.76
CA CYS A 103 6.98 6.89 6.59
C CYS A 103 7.81 8.01 7.23
N LEU A 104 8.74 7.66 8.13
CA LEU A 104 9.57 8.62 8.85
C LEU A 104 10.89 8.87 8.12
N MET A 105 11.38 10.11 8.20
CA MET A 105 12.74 10.43 7.77
C MET A 105 13.76 9.76 8.71
N THR A 106 14.96 9.43 8.23
CA THR A 106 16.02 8.78 9.02
C THR A 106 16.34 9.54 10.32
N GLU A 107 16.20 10.87 10.31
CA GLU A 107 16.44 11.73 11.47
C GLU A 107 15.37 11.61 12.58
N GLN A 108 14.18 11.11 12.25
CA GLN A 108 13.05 10.96 13.18
C GLN A 108 13.03 9.58 13.86
N MET A 109 13.83 8.63 13.36
CA MET A 109 13.91 7.24 13.84
C MET A 109 14.36 7.08 15.29
N PRO A 110 15.44 7.76 15.78
CA PRO A 110 15.89 7.56 17.16
C PRO A 110 14.81 7.97 18.17
N ARG A 111 14.13 9.09 17.88
CA ARG A 111 13.05 9.61 18.71
C ARG A 111 11.82 8.69 18.74
N ALA A 112 11.52 8.01 17.64
CA ALA A 112 10.41 7.05 17.57
C ALA A 112 10.71 5.75 18.35
N ARG A 113 11.98 5.34 18.43
CA ARG A 113 12.43 4.16 19.18
C ARG A 113 12.60 4.40 20.68
N GLY A 114 12.65 5.67 21.10
CA GLY A 114 12.92 6.06 22.48
C GLY A 114 14.41 6.14 22.82
N ASP A 115 15.26 6.31 21.80
CA ASP A 115 16.72 6.39 21.86
C ASP A 115 17.23 7.83 22.06
#